data_AF-A0A1A0ISV8-F1
#
_entry.id   AF-A0A1A0ISV8-F1
#
_cell.length_a   1.000
_cell.length_b   1.000
_cell.length_c   1.000
_cell.angle_alpha   90.00
_cell.angle_beta   90.00
_cell.angle_gamma   90.00
#
_symmetry.space_group_name_H-M   'P 1'
#
loop_
_entity.id
_entity.type
_entity.pdbx_description
1 polymer ?
#
loop_
_entity_poly.entity_id
_entity_poly.type
_entity_poly.pdbx_seq_one_letter_code
_entity_poly.pdbx_strand_id
1 'polypeptide(L)'
;MMERSAERLDEVAKEIEQRREERLEAEDAAREVAERRRELDEGERQAQTTRPDLDAGRVRAMRRELAKGGDQAVRRRFGEAAVGSPEAKQARTQQRAQQRRGREAMERGVAEAEAKRASRTPLRDAAIKQQRDREREPASRER
;
A
#
# COMPACT_ATOMS: atom_id res chain seq x y z
N MET A 1 -33.32 -52.36 -19.65
CA MET A 1 -33.47 -51.08 -18.92
C MET A 1 -32.67 -51.00 -17.62
N MET A 2 -31.97 -52.04 -17.16
CA MET A 2 -31.26 -52.02 -15.86
C MET A 2 -29.79 -51.56 -15.91
N GLU A 3 -29.10 -51.61 -17.06
CA GLU A 3 -27.68 -51.24 -17.17
C GLU A 3 -27.43 -49.74 -16.95
N ARG A 4 -28.32 -48.88 -17.45
CA ARG A 4 -28.24 -47.41 -17.26
C ARG A 4 -28.45 -46.94 -15.81
N SER A 5 -28.89 -47.83 -14.92
CA SER A 5 -29.08 -47.54 -13.50
C SER A 5 -27.82 -47.84 -12.69
N ALA A 6 -27.02 -48.84 -13.10
CA ALA A 6 -25.74 -49.16 -12.46
C ALA A 6 -24.67 -48.10 -12.79
N GLU A 7 -24.58 -47.68 -14.05
CA GLU A 7 -23.63 -46.65 -14.49
C GLU A 7 -23.85 -45.29 -13.78
N ARG A 8 -25.12 -44.92 -13.52
CA ARG A 8 -25.44 -43.70 -12.77
C ARG A 8 -25.07 -43.79 -11.29
N LEU A 9 -25.12 -44.98 -10.70
CA LEU A 9 -24.72 -45.16 -9.29
C LEU A 9 -23.19 -45.09 -9.15
N ASP A 10 -22.45 -45.60 -10.14
CA ASP A 10 -20.99 -45.47 -10.19
C ASP A 10 -20.52 -44.03 -10.45
N GLU A 11 -21.24 -43.27 -11.30
CA GLU A 11 -20.99 -41.83 -11.48
C GLU A 11 -21.23 -41.04 -10.19
N VAL A 12 -22.33 -41.32 -9.49
CA VAL A 12 -22.64 -40.66 -8.21
C VAL A 12 -21.63 -41.04 -7.12
N ALA A 13 -21.17 -42.30 -7.08
CA ALA A 13 -20.13 -42.73 -6.15
C ALA A 13 -18.80 -41.99 -6.39
N LYS A 14 -18.39 -41.85 -7.65
CA LYS A 14 -17.19 -41.08 -8.04
C LYS A 14 -17.31 -39.59 -7.70
N GLU A 15 -18.49 -39.00 -7.91
CA GLU A 15 -18.73 -37.60 -7.55
C GLU A 15 -18.68 -37.38 -6.02
N ILE A 16 -19.17 -38.34 -5.23
CA ILE A 16 -19.08 -38.29 -3.77
C ILE A 16 -17.63 -38.44 -3.29
N GLU A 17 -16.83 -39.31 -3.91
CA GLU A 17 -15.40 -39.43 -3.61
C GLU A 17 -14.63 -38.17 -3.97
N GLN A 18 -14.85 -37.61 -5.16
CA GLN A 18 -14.22 -36.35 -5.58
C GLN A 18 -14.57 -35.20 -4.64
N ARG A 19 -15.84 -35.03 -4.26
CA ARG A 19 -16.25 -34.01 -3.28
C ARG A 19 -15.65 -34.23 -1.89
N ARG A 20 -15.35 -35.48 -1.51
CA ARG A 20 -14.67 -35.78 -0.25
C ARG A 20 -13.19 -35.41 -0.32
N GLU A 21 -12.52 -35.70 -1.42
CA GLU A 21 -11.13 -35.30 -1.66
C GLU A 21 -10.98 -33.78 -1.69
N GLU A 22 -11.82 -33.08 -2.46
CA GLU A 22 -11.83 -31.60 -2.50
C GLU A 22 -12.06 -30.97 -1.12
N ARG A 23 -12.92 -31.60 -0.31
CA ARG A 23 -13.19 -31.13 1.05
C ARG A 23 -12.01 -31.37 1.99
N LEU A 24 -11.31 -32.50 1.86
CA LEU A 24 -10.09 -32.78 2.62
C LEU A 24 -8.97 -31.81 2.25
N GLU A 25 -8.77 -31.54 0.96
CA GLU A 25 -7.80 -30.55 0.48
C GLU A 25 -8.15 -29.14 0.98
N ALA A 26 -9.43 -28.77 0.98
CA ALA A 26 -9.87 -27.49 1.54
C ALA A 26 -9.67 -27.40 3.06
N GLU A 27 -9.88 -28.49 3.79
CA GLU A 27 -9.62 -28.57 5.23
C GLU A 27 -8.12 -28.45 5.55
N ASP A 28 -7.25 -29.07 4.76
CA ASP A 28 -5.79 -28.97 4.92
C ASP A 28 -5.27 -27.58 4.54
N ALA A 29 -5.75 -26.99 3.45
CA ALA A 29 -5.44 -25.60 3.09
C ALA A 29 -5.90 -24.61 4.16
N ALA A 30 -7.08 -24.84 4.76
CA ALA A 30 -7.58 -24.02 5.86
C ALA A 30 -6.71 -24.16 7.12
N ARG A 31 -6.20 -25.36 7.41
CA ARG A 31 -5.23 -25.58 8.51
C ARG A 31 -3.92 -24.86 8.27
N GLU A 32 -3.36 -24.95 7.07
CA GLU A 32 -2.11 -24.25 6.72
C GLU A 32 -2.26 -22.73 6.88
N VAL A 33 -3.37 -22.16 6.40
CA VAL A 33 -3.67 -20.73 6.58
C VAL A 33 -3.83 -20.37 8.05
N ALA A 34 -4.49 -21.22 8.84
CA ALA A 34 -4.68 -20.99 10.26
C ALA A 34 -3.37 -21.06 11.06
N GLU A 35 -2.48 -22.00 10.75
CA GLU A 35 -1.15 -22.10 11.37
C GLU A 35 -0.31 -20.88 11.01
N ARG A 36 -0.25 -20.52 9.73
CA ARG A 36 0.48 -19.33 9.28
C ARG A 36 -0.04 -18.05 9.94
N ARG A 37 -1.34 -17.96 10.17
CA ARG A 37 -1.94 -16.84 10.91
C ARG A 37 -1.55 -16.85 12.39
N ARG A 38 -1.51 -18.02 13.04
CA ARG A 38 -1.05 -18.14 14.42
C ARG A 38 0.42 -17.74 14.57
N GLU A 39 1.29 -18.16 13.65
CA GLU A 39 2.69 -17.76 13.64
C GLU A 39 2.86 -16.23 13.52
N LEU A 40 2.07 -15.60 12.64
CA LEU A 40 2.05 -14.14 12.51
C LEU A 40 1.56 -13.47 13.80
N ASP A 41 0.47 -13.95 14.39
CA ASP A 41 -0.09 -13.41 15.64
C ASP A 41 0.89 -13.58 16.81
N GLU A 42 1.59 -14.71 16.91
CA GLU A 42 2.61 -14.95 17.93
C GLU A 42 3.84 -14.06 17.73
N GLY A 43 4.30 -13.91 16.48
CA GLY A 43 5.37 -12.97 16.13
C GLY A 43 5.00 -11.53 16.50
N GLU A 44 3.76 -11.12 16.25
CA GLU A 44 3.27 -9.80 16.64
C GLU A 44 3.19 -9.62 18.17
N ARG A 45 2.72 -10.64 18.90
CA ARG A 45 2.67 -10.62 20.38
C ARG A 45 4.07 -10.50 20.97
N GLN A 46 5.03 -11.29 20.48
CA GLN A 46 6.43 -11.20 20.93
C GLN A 46 7.02 -9.82 20.63
N ALA A 47 6.76 -9.27 19.44
CA ALA A 47 7.20 -7.92 19.08
C ALA A 47 6.55 -6.82 19.95
N GLN A 48 5.31 -7.00 20.41
CA GLN A 48 4.66 -6.06 21.33
C GLN A 48 5.25 -6.12 22.73
N THR A 49 5.54 -7.32 23.26
CA THR A 49 6.12 -7.48 24.61
C THR A 49 7.55 -6.93 24.73
N THR A 50 8.27 -6.81 23.61
CA THR A 50 9.66 -6.33 23.57
C THR A 50 9.80 -4.91 23.03
N ARG A 51 8.69 -4.18 22.81
CA ARG A 51 8.78 -2.78 22.39
C ARG A 51 9.38 -1.94 23.53
N PRO A 52 10.59 -1.38 23.37
CA PRO A 52 11.08 -0.42 24.33
C PRO A 52 10.12 0.78 24.37
N ASP A 53 9.84 1.29 25.56
CA ASP A 53 9.11 2.56 25.72
C ASP A 53 9.95 3.68 25.11
N LEU A 54 9.65 4.00 23.85
CA LEU A 54 10.35 5.04 23.11
C LEU A 54 9.79 6.41 23.50
N ASP A 55 10.66 7.33 23.88
CA ASP A 55 10.28 8.72 24.04
C ASP A 55 9.92 9.33 22.67
N ALA A 56 8.63 9.54 22.44
CA ALA A 56 8.10 10.12 21.20
C ALA A 56 8.63 11.54 20.93
N GLY A 57 8.93 12.32 21.97
CA GLY A 57 9.54 13.64 21.86
C GLY A 57 10.98 13.54 21.34
N ARG A 58 11.75 12.61 21.92
CA ARG A 58 13.12 12.31 21.50
C ARG A 58 13.19 11.78 20.07
N VAL A 59 12.31 10.85 19.68
CA VAL A 59 12.19 10.34 18.31
C VAL A 59 11.93 11.48 17.31
N ARG A 60 10.98 12.38 17.61
CA ARG A 60 10.70 13.54 16.74
C ARG A 60 11.91 14.45 16.60
N ALA A 61 12.63 14.70 17.69
CA ALA A 61 13.81 15.56 17.68
C ALA A 61 14.96 14.93 16.88
N MET A 62 15.22 13.63 17.06
CA MET A 62 16.20 12.89 16.25
C MET A 62 15.83 12.87 14.77
N ARG A 63 14.55 12.66 14.44
CA ARG A 63 14.08 12.70 13.04
C ARG A 63 14.36 14.05 12.38
N ARG A 64 14.19 15.16 13.11
CA ARG A 64 14.51 16.51 12.61
C ARG A 64 16.01 16.67 12.36
N GLU A 65 16.87 16.16 13.24
CA GLU A 65 18.31 16.23 13.03
C GLU A 65 18.78 15.34 11.88
N LEU A 66 18.22 14.12 11.76
CA LEU A 66 18.50 13.24 10.63
C LEU A 66 18.10 13.88 9.28
N ALA A 67 17.04 14.68 9.24
CA ALA A 67 16.63 15.40 8.05
C ALA A 67 17.57 16.57 7.69
N LYS A 68 18.26 17.17 8.68
CA LYS A 68 19.17 18.30 8.47
C LYS A 68 20.58 17.88 8.06
N GLY A 69 21.12 16.83 8.68
CA GLY A 69 22.52 16.46 8.50
C GLY A 69 22.81 14.98 8.80
N GLY A 70 21.79 14.14 8.75
CA GLY A 70 21.93 12.69 8.97
C GLY A 70 22.47 12.35 10.34
N ASP A 71 23.22 11.25 10.40
CA ASP A 71 23.73 10.69 11.66
C ASP A 71 24.73 11.60 12.37
N GLN A 72 25.47 12.43 11.62
CA GLN A 72 26.42 13.39 12.21
C GLN A 72 25.69 14.49 13.00
N ALA A 73 24.54 14.96 12.52
CA ALA A 73 23.72 15.94 13.23
C ALA A 73 23.13 15.34 14.52
N VAL A 74 22.68 14.09 14.47
CA VAL A 74 22.21 13.35 15.66
C VAL A 74 23.35 13.17 16.66
N ARG A 75 24.53 12.72 16.20
CA ARG A 75 25.73 12.57 17.04
C ARG A 75 26.09 13.88 17.74
N ARG A 76 26.08 15.00 17.01
CA ARG A 76 26.44 16.31 17.57
C ARG A 76 25.46 16.80 18.63
N ARG A 77 24.16 16.52 18.47
CA ARG A 77 23.11 17.03 19.38
C ARG A 77 22.81 16.09 20.56
N PHE A 78 22.86 14.78 20.35
CA PHE A 78 22.44 13.77 21.32
C PHE A 78 23.59 12.86 21.78
N GLY A 79 24.79 13.03 21.25
CA GLY A 79 25.95 12.20 21.54
C GLY A 79 26.04 10.96 20.65
N GLU A 80 27.18 10.29 20.70
CA GLU A 80 27.47 9.12 19.85
C GLU A 80 26.59 7.91 20.18
N ALA A 81 26.31 7.68 21.47
CA ALA A 81 25.42 6.61 21.92
C ALA A 81 23.99 6.74 21.37
N ALA A 82 23.55 7.96 21.05
CA ALA A 82 22.21 8.22 20.55
C ALA A 82 22.03 7.76 19.09
N VAL A 83 23.10 7.66 18.29
CA VAL A 83 23.02 7.24 16.88
C VAL A 83 22.56 5.77 16.76
N GLY A 84 22.94 4.93 17.72
CA GLY A 84 22.58 3.52 17.77
C GLY A 84 21.30 3.22 18.56
N SER A 85 20.66 4.23 19.14
CA SER A 85 19.56 4.03 20.07
C SER A 85 18.29 3.53 19.37
N PRO A 86 17.38 2.86 20.11
CA PRO A 86 16.07 2.47 19.59
C PRO A 86 15.27 3.63 18.99
N GLU A 87 15.38 4.83 19.58
CA GLU A 87 14.73 6.06 19.09
C GLU A 87 15.30 6.52 17.76
N ALA A 88 16.62 6.45 17.57
CA ALA A 88 17.27 6.79 16.31
C ALA A 88 16.88 5.80 15.20
N LYS A 89 16.79 4.50 15.51
CA LYS A 89 16.29 3.49 14.57
C LYS A 89 14.86 3.79 14.15
N GLN A 90 13.98 4.09 15.11
CA GLN A 90 12.59 4.46 14.82
C GLN A 90 12.50 5.75 14.00
N ALA A 91 13.30 6.76 14.32
CA ALA A 91 13.36 8.02 13.58
C ALA A 91 13.80 7.82 12.12
N ARG A 92 14.82 6.97 11.87
CA ARG A 92 15.27 6.60 10.52
C ARG A 92 14.17 5.89 9.74
N THR A 93 13.48 4.94 10.35
CA THR A 93 12.37 4.21 9.72
C THR A 93 11.26 5.17 9.30
N GLN A 94 10.87 6.10 10.19
CA GLN A 94 9.88 7.13 9.88
C GLN A 94 10.36 8.07 8.75
N GLN A 95 11.62 8.49 8.77
CA GLN A 95 12.18 9.36 7.74
C GLN A 95 12.18 8.67 6.36
N ARG A 96 12.60 7.39 6.30
CA ARG A 96 12.56 6.60 5.05
C ARG A 96 11.15 6.44 4.53
N ALA A 97 10.18 6.16 5.40
CA ALA A 97 8.78 6.08 5.03
C ALA A 97 8.27 7.42 4.46
N GLN A 98 8.65 8.54 5.07
CA GLN A 98 8.31 9.87 4.57
C GLN A 98 8.94 10.17 3.20
N GLN A 99 10.21 9.79 3.00
CA GLN A 99 10.90 9.94 1.71
C GLN A 99 10.23 9.11 0.61
N ARG A 100 9.85 7.86 0.90
CA ARG A 100 9.12 7.00 -0.04
C ARG A 100 7.79 7.63 -0.46
N ARG A 101 6.99 8.06 0.52
CA ARG A 101 5.72 8.76 0.24
C ARG A 101 5.91 10.03 -0.58
N GLY A 102 6.96 10.81 -0.29
CA GLY A 102 7.31 12.01 -1.06
C GLY A 102 7.66 11.67 -2.51
N ARG A 103 8.43 10.61 -2.73
CA ARG A 103 8.80 10.14 -4.07
C ARG A 103 7.58 9.63 -4.85
N GLU A 104 6.73 8.83 -4.22
CA GLU A 104 5.49 8.32 -4.83
C GLU A 104 4.53 9.46 -5.19
N ALA A 105 4.41 10.48 -4.34
CA ALA A 105 3.59 11.65 -4.62
C ALA A 105 4.14 12.46 -5.81
N MET A 106 5.47 12.60 -5.89
CA MET A 106 6.12 13.28 -7.02
C MET A 106 5.94 12.49 -8.31
N GLU A 107 6.13 11.17 -8.28
CA GLU A 107 5.97 10.28 -9.43
C GLU A 107 4.52 10.31 -9.96
N ARG A 108 3.54 10.25 -9.07
CA ARG A 108 2.12 10.43 -9.45
C ARG A 108 1.86 11.81 -10.04
N GLY A 109 2.43 12.87 -9.48
CA GLY A 109 2.30 14.22 -10.01
C GLY A 109 2.91 14.37 -11.41
N VAL A 110 4.05 13.73 -11.66
CA VAL A 110 4.69 13.70 -12.99
C VAL A 110 3.83 12.92 -13.97
N ALA A 111 3.37 11.72 -13.60
CA ALA A 111 2.51 10.90 -14.45
C ALA A 111 1.18 11.61 -14.79
N GLU A 112 0.56 12.30 -13.82
CA GLU A 112 -0.65 13.10 -14.06
C GLU A 112 -0.38 14.31 -14.97
N ALA A 113 0.76 14.99 -14.79
CA ALA A 113 1.16 16.10 -15.65
C ALA A 113 1.45 15.63 -17.08
N GLU A 114 2.07 14.46 -17.24
CA GLU A 114 2.35 13.85 -18.54
C GLU A 114 1.08 13.37 -19.23
N ALA A 115 0.15 12.73 -18.50
CA ALA A 115 -1.18 12.38 -19.00
C ALA A 115 -1.98 13.62 -19.46
N LYS A 116 -1.94 14.71 -18.70
CA LYS A 116 -2.56 15.99 -19.09
C LYS A 116 -1.94 16.55 -20.37
N ARG A 117 -0.61 16.47 -20.53
CA ARG A 117 0.09 16.89 -21.76
C ARG A 117 -0.24 16.00 -22.95
N ALA A 118 -0.27 14.68 -22.77
CA ALA A 118 -0.65 13.75 -23.83
C ALA A 118 -2.12 13.94 -24.27
N SER A 119 -3.00 14.35 -23.36
CA SER A 119 -4.41 14.65 -23.67
C SER A 119 -4.66 16.04 -24.29
N ARG A 120 -3.61 16.89 -24.38
CA ARG A 120 -3.65 18.18 -25.08
C ARG A 120 -3.37 17.96 -26.57
N THR A 121 -4.45 17.83 -27.33
CA THR A 121 -4.36 17.88 -28.80
C THR A 121 -4.63 19.30 -29.29
N PRO A 122 -3.96 19.77 -30.36
CA PRO A 122 -4.14 21.12 -30.90
C PRO A 122 -5.60 21.44 -31.27
N LEU A 123 -6.33 20.42 -31.73
CA LEU A 123 -7.75 20.51 -32.07
C LEU A 123 -8.64 20.72 -30.84
N ARG A 124 -8.33 20.06 -29.71
CA ARG A 124 -9.07 20.22 -28.46
C ARG A 124 -8.82 21.59 -27.84
N ASP A 125 -7.58 22.09 -27.89
CA ASP A 125 -7.25 23.43 -27.40
C ASP A 125 -7.91 24.54 -28.25
N ALA A 126 -7.98 24.36 -29.58
CA ALA A 126 -8.72 25.26 -30.46
C ALA A 126 -10.24 25.25 -30.19
N ALA A 127 -10.83 24.08 -29.95
CA ALA A 127 -12.24 23.95 -29.60
C ALA A 127 -12.58 24.59 -28.25
N ILE A 128 -11.75 24.37 -27.21
CA ILE A 128 -11.92 24.99 -25.90
C ILE A 128 -11.80 26.52 -25.99
N LYS A 129 -10.88 27.02 -26.83
CA LYS A 129 -10.73 28.46 -27.07
C LYS A 129 -11.98 29.06 -27.74
N GLN A 130 -12.49 28.44 -28.81
CA GLN A 130 -13.75 28.87 -29.44
C GLN A 130 -14.95 28.82 -28.47
N GLN A 131 -15.02 27.82 -27.61
CA GLN A 131 -16.09 27.70 -26.62
C GLN A 131 -16.02 28.84 -25.58
N ARG A 132 -14.81 29.15 -25.08
CA ARG A 132 -14.58 30.29 -24.17
C ARG A 132 -14.83 31.64 -24.81
N ASP A 133 -14.50 31.80 -26.08
CA ASP A 133 -14.74 33.04 -26.81
C ASP A 133 -16.26 33.25 -27.01
N ARG A 134 -17.03 32.18 -27.28
CA ARG A 134 -18.50 32.21 -27.32
C ARG A 134 -19.14 32.47 -25.94
N GLU A 135 -18.61 31.87 -24.89
CA GLU A 135 -19.09 32.07 -23.51
C GLU A 135 -18.74 33.46 -22.94
N ARG A 136 -17.74 34.15 -23.51
CA ARG A 136 -17.41 35.55 -23.21
C ARG A 136 -18.29 36.56 -23.97
N GLU A 137 -19.01 36.12 -25.00
CA GLU A 137 -20.01 36.94 -25.73
C GLU A 137 -21.45 36.75 -25.22
N PRO A 138 -21.75 37.05 -23.95
CA PRO A 138 -23.10 37.55 -23.65
C PRO A 138 -23.07 38.73 -22.69
N ALA A 139 -22.85 39.95 -23.20
CA ALA A 139 -23.21 41.18 -22.47
C ALA A 139 -23.23 42.47 -23.33
N SER A 140 -23.29 42.41 -24.66
CA SER A 140 -23.26 43.63 -25.50
C SER A 140 -24.35 43.71 -26.57
N ARG A 141 -25.37 42.83 -26.55
CA ARG A 141 -26.46 42.80 -27.55
C ARG A 141 -27.87 43.08 -27.01
N GLU A 142 -28.00 43.71 -25.86
CA GLU A 142 -29.25 44.36 -25.43
C GLU A 142 -28.99 45.84 -25.11
N ARG A 143 -29.07 46.70 -26.13
CA ARG A 143 -29.50 48.10 -26.05
C ARG A 143 -30.18 48.48 -27.35
#